data_AF-A0A7C1AV04-F1
#
_entry.id   AF-A0A7C1AV04-F1
#
_cell.length_a   1.000
_cell.length_b   1.000
_cell.length_c   1.000
_cell.angle_alpha   90.00
_cell.angle_beta   90.00
_cell.angle_gamma   90.00
#
_symmetry.space_group_name_H-M   'P 1'
#
loop_
_entity.id
_entity.type
_entity.pdbx_description
1 polymer ?
#
loop_
_entity_poly.entity_id
_entity_poly.type
_entity_poly.pdbx_seq_one_letter_code
_entity_poly.pdbx_strand_id
1 'polypeptide(L)' 'MTNIHPTAIVQPGAKIGDGTVIGPYTIIGSEVVIGSHNRIG' A
#
# COMPACT_ATOMS: atom_id res chain seq x y z
N MET A 1 -2.43 -5.13 10.95
CA MET A 1 -2.01 -5.94 9.79
C MET A 1 -2.38 -5.20 8.52
N THR A 2 -1.41 -5.02 7.62
CA THR A 2 -1.62 -4.41 6.31
C THR A 2 -2.32 -5.43 5.40
N ASN A 3 -3.32 -4.98 4.63
CA ASN A 3 -4.04 -5.81 3.67
C ASN A 3 -3.80 -5.26 2.26
N ILE A 4 -3.04 -6.01 1.44
CA ILE A 4 -2.67 -5.60 0.09
C ILE A 4 -3.33 -6.56 -0.88
N HIS A 5 -4.17 -6.02 -1.77
CA HIS A 5 -4.81 -6.85 -2.80
C HIS A 5 -3.72 -7.52 -3.68
N PRO A 6 -3.89 -8.80 -4.07
CA PRO A 6 -2.85 -9.52 -4.83
C PRO A 6 -2.46 -8.89 -6.16
N THR A 7 -3.34 -8.10 -6.76
CA THR A 7 -3.08 -7.38 -8.02
C THR A 7 -2.42 -6.01 -7.82
N ALA A 8 -2.26 -5.55 -6.58
CA ALA A 8 -1.60 -4.28 -6.31
C ALA A 8 -0.09 -4.44 -6.52
N ILE A 9 0.54 -3.42 -7.10
CA ILE A 9 1.99 -3.39 -7.32
C ILE A 9 2.58 -2.42 -6.30
N VAL A 10 3.36 -2.95 -5.36
CA VAL A 10 4.11 -2.15 -4.39
C VAL A 10 5.59 -2.24 -4.73
N GLN A 11 6.16 -1.15 -5.21
CA GLN A 11 7.58 -1.12 -5.56
C GLN A 11 8.46 -1.25 -4.31
N PRO A 12 9.65 -1.88 -4.42
CA PRO A 12 10.62 -1.91 -3.35
C PRO A 12 10.96 -0.50 -2.86
N GLY A 13 10.94 -0.27 -1.55
CA GLY A 13 11.21 1.04 -0.93
C GLY A 13 9.97 1.75 -0.38
N ALA A 14 8.78 1.38 -0.86
CA ALA A 14 7.53 1.92 -0.32
C ALA A 14 7.37 1.59 1.17
N LYS A 15 6.91 2.56 1.94
CA LYS A 15 6.66 2.40 3.38
C LYS A 15 5.15 2.45 3.62
N ILE A 16 4.59 1.34 4.10
CA ILE A 16 3.15 1.22 4.36
C ILE A 16 2.92 1.04 5.85
N GLY A 17 2.24 2.01 6.47
CA GLY A 17 1.87 1.96 7.88
C GLY A 17 0.84 0.90 8.20
N ASP A 18 0.85 0.45 9.45
CA ASP A 18 -0.01 -0.63 9.94
C ASP A 18 -1.50 -0.35 9.76
N GLY A 19 -2.25 -1.41 9.49
CA GLY A 19 -3.72 -1.32 9.33
C GLY A 19 -4.15 -0.66 8.03
N THR A 20 -3.21 -0.35 7.12
CA THR A 20 -3.54 0.16 5.79
C THR A 20 -4.10 -0.94 4.88
N VAL A 21 -5.07 -0.58 4.07
CA VAL A 21 -5.67 -1.42 3.03
C VAL A 21 -5.36 -0.85 1.65
N ILE A 22 -4.81 -1.69 0.76
CA ILE A 22 -4.51 -1.37 -0.64
C ILE A 22 -5.40 -2.21 -1.55
N GLY A 23 -6.18 -1.53 -2.39
CA GLY A 23 -7.16 -2.10 -3.31
C GLY A 23 -6.55 -2.65 -4.61
N PRO A 24 -7.39 -3.27 -5.45
CA PRO A 24 -6.96 -3.84 -6.72
C PRO A 24 -6.38 -2.77 -7.66
N TYR A 25 -5.47 -3.17 -8.54
CA TYR A 25 -4.82 -2.32 -9.56
C TYR A 25 -4.11 -1.05 -9.06
N THR A 26 -3.92 -0.89 -7.75
CA THR A 26 -3.14 0.21 -7.18
C THR A 26 -1.64 0.01 -7.46
N ILE A 27 -0.94 1.09 -7.82
CA ILE A 27 0.52 1.11 -8.00
C ILE A 27 1.12 2.09 -6.98
N ILE A 28 1.95 1.57 -6.07
CA ILE A 28 2.68 2.36 -5.07
C ILE A 28 4.16 2.46 -5.49
N GLY A 29 4.63 3.69 -5.67
CA GLY A 29 6.01 3.98 -6.05
C GLY A 29 7.03 3.75 -4.93
N SER A 30 8.30 3.57 -5.28
CA SER A 30 9.41 3.28 -4.34
C SER A 30 9.67 4.37 -3.29
N GLU A 31 9.26 5.62 -3.56
CA GLU A 31 9.47 6.77 -2.68
C GLU A 31 8.23 7.12 -1.84
N VAL A 32 7.15 6.36 -1.97
CA VAL A 32 5.87 6.64 -1.30
C VAL A 32 5.91 6.21 0.16
N VAL A 33 5.40 7.09 1.03
CA VAL A 33 5.17 6.81 2.44
C VAL A 33 3.69 6.96 2.74
N ILE A 34 3.05 5.87 3.17
CA ILE A 34 1.65 5.83 3.61
C ILE A 34 1.62 5.65 5.12
N GLY A 35 0.86 6.52 5.81
CA GLY A 35 0.64 6.43 7.26
C GLY A 35 -0.17 5.19 7.66
N SER A 36 -0.47 5.04 8.94
CA SER A 36 -1.27 3.91 9.45
C SER A 36 -2.77 4.13 9.22
N HIS A 37 -3.54 3.04 9.14
CA HIS A 37 -5.01 3.02 9.04
C HIS A 37 -5.60 3.76 7.81
N ASN A 38 -4.88 3.74 6.69
CA ASN A 38 -5.37 4.32 5.43
C ASN A 38 -6.14 3.30 4.59
N ARG A 39 -6.99 3.80 3.68
CA ARG A 39 -7.64 2.99 2.65
C ARG A 39 -7.38 3.62 1.29
N ILE A 40 -6.68 2.89 0.43
CA ILE A 40 -6.34 3.27 -0.94
C ILE A 40 -6.97 2.21 -1.85
N GLY A 41 -7.66 2.62 -2.90
CA GLY A 41 -8.31 1.71 -3.85
C GLY A 41 -8.71 2.43 -5.12
#